data_AF-A0A925PAM5-F1
#
_entry.id   AF-A0A925PAM5-F1
#
_cell.length_a   1.000
_cell.length_b   1.000
_cell.length_c   1.000
_cell.angle_alpha   90.00
_cell.angle_beta   90.00
_cell.angle_gamma   90.00
#
_symmetry.space_group_name_H-M   'P 1'
#
loop_
_entity.id
_entity.type
_entity.pdbx_description
1 polymer ?
#
loop_
_entity_poly.entity_id
_entity_poly.type
_entity_poly.pdbx_seq_one_letter_code
_entity_poly.pdbx_strand_id
1 'polypeptide(L)' 'MKAVLKGRVIAESDDLVEEGGYLYFPSADVRLELLEKAEKTASDRTCPHGVQFYDVV' A
#
# COMPACT_ATOMS: atom_id res chain seq x y z
N MET A 1 5.65 4.05 -13.06
CA MET A 1 4.46 3.15 -12.91
C MET A 1 3.38 3.85 -12.08
N LYS A 2 2.09 3.50 -12.23
CA LYS A 2 0.98 4.06 -11.43
C LYS A 2 0.13 2.98 -10.76
N ALA A 3 -0.23 3.18 -9.50
CA ALA A 3 -1.28 2.44 -8.80
C ALA A 3 -2.57 3.26 -8.82
N VAL A 4 -3.62 2.72 -9.44
CA VAL A 4 -4.90 3.42 -9.64
C VAL A 4 -6.04 2.58 -9.09
N LEU A 5 -6.87 3.16 -8.22
CA LEU A 5 -8.09 2.55 -7.73
C LEU A 5 -9.28 3.43 -8.07
N LYS A 6 -10.30 2.86 -8.74
CA LYS A 6 -11.52 3.58 -9.14
C LYS A 6 -11.24 4.92 -9.85
N GLY A 7 -10.18 4.97 -10.66
CA GLY A 7 -9.76 6.17 -11.40
C GLY A 7 -8.91 7.18 -10.61
N ARG A 8 -8.67 6.95 -9.30
CA ARG A 8 -7.80 7.80 -8.47
C ARG A 8 -6.40 7.21 -8.41
N VAL A 9 -5.39 8.01 -8.73
CA VAL A 9 -3.98 7.64 -8.58
C VAL A 9 -3.61 7.70 -7.10
N ILE A 10 -3.22 6.57 -6.52
CA ILE A 10 -2.81 6.45 -5.11
C ILE A 10 -1.29 6.55 -4.99
N ALA A 11 -0.56 6.00 -5.95
CA ALA A 11 0.89 6.09 -6.01
C ALA A 11 1.36 6.18 -7.46
N GLU A 12 2.42 6.95 -7.70
CA GLU A 12 3.07 7.05 -9.00
C GLU A 12 4.55 7.23 -8.78
N SER A 13 5.34 6.26 -9.24
CA SER A 13 6.79 6.27 -9.09
C SER A 13 7.43 5.46 -10.20
N ASP A 14 8.63 5.87 -10.60
CA ASP A 14 9.52 5.08 -11.46
C ASP A 14 10.65 4.40 -10.65
N ASP A 15 10.71 4.62 -9.33
CA ASP A 15 11.69 4.07 -8.39
C ASP A 15 11.08 2.95 -7.53
N LEU A 16 10.54 1.93 -8.19
CA LEU A 16 9.93 0.78 -7.51
C LEU A 16 10.97 -0.21 -7.01
N VAL A 17 10.73 -0.77 -5.83
CA VAL A 17 11.53 -1.88 -5.28
C VAL A 17 10.80 -3.19 -5.53
N GLU A 18 11.49 -4.16 -6.14
CA GLU A 18 10.97 -5.52 -6.30
C GLU A 18 11.49 -6.42 -5.17
N GLU A 19 10.58 -7.04 -4.43
CA GLU A 19 10.92 -8.00 -3.38
C GLU A 19 9.87 -9.11 -3.32
N GLY A 20 10.31 -10.37 -3.30
CA GLY A 20 9.41 -11.52 -3.18
C GLY A 20 8.35 -11.65 -4.28
N GLY A 21 8.60 -11.07 -5.46
CA GLY A 21 7.64 -11.03 -6.59
C GLY A 21 6.59 -9.91 -6.50
N TYR A 22 6.73 -9.00 -5.53
CA TYR A 22 5.89 -7.81 -5.38
C TYR A 22 6.67 -6.54 -5.69
N LEU A 23 5.97 -5.55 -6.22
CA LEU A 23 6.51 -4.21 -6.47
C LEU A 23 6.02 -3.26 -5.37
N TYR A 24 6.96 -2.58 -4.73
CA TYR A 24 6.70 -1.64 -3.64
C TYR A 24 7.00 -0.22 -4.10
N PHE A 25 6.03 0.67 -3.87
CA PHE A 25 6.21 2.11 -4.05
C PHE A 25 6.92 2.70 -2.82
N PRO A 26 7.92 3.58 -3.00
CA PRO A 26 8.46 4.38 -1.91
C PRO A 26 7.34 5.20 -1.26
N SER A 27 7.35 5.31 0.07
CA SER A 27 6.30 6.05 0.80
C SER A 27 6.18 7.52 0.40
N ALA A 28 7.27 8.13 -0.06
CA ALA A 28 7.30 9.50 -0.57
C ALA A 28 6.47 9.70 -1.84
N ASP A 29 6.28 8.64 -2.63
CA ASP A 29 5.56 8.65 -3.90
C ASP A 29 4.13 8.10 -3.77
N VAL A 30 3.73 7.76 -2.55
CA VAL A 30 2.38 7.35 -2.19
C VAL A 30 1.65 8.54 -1.60
N ARG A 31 0.42 8.79 -2.07
CA ARG A 31 -0.48 9.80 -1.53
C ARG A 31 -1.09 9.31 -0.21
N LEU A 32 -0.29 9.35 0.85
CA LEU A 32 -0.67 8.87 2.20
C LEU A 32 -1.90 9.60 2.76
N GLU A 33 -2.17 10.82 2.31
CA GLU A 33 -3.38 11.58 2.66
C GLU A 33 -4.68 10.94 2.15
N LEU A 34 -4.59 10.00 1.22
CA LEU A 34 -5.73 9.22 0.70
C LEU A 34 -5.94 7.91 1.44
N LEU A 35 -5.10 7.59 2.43
CA LEU A 35 -5.03 6.29 3.06
C LEU A 35 -5.43 6.38 4.52
N GLU A 36 -6.48 5.66 4.89
CA GLU A 36 -6.91 5.48 6.27
C GLU A 36 -6.54 4.07 6.74
N LYS A 37 -5.99 3.93 7.96
CA LYS A 37 -5.60 2.62 8.48
C LYS A 37 -6.84 1.74 8.68
N ALA A 38 -6.89 0.61 8.00
CA ALA A 38 -7.91 -0.40 8.23
C ALA A 38 -7.67 -1.09 9.59
N GLU A 39 -8.75 -1.46 10.26
CA GLU A 39 -8.68 -2.23 11.49
C GLU A 39 -8.07 -3.62 11.21
N LYS A 40 -7.07 -4.03 11.99
CA LYS A 40 -6.44 -5.34 11.83
C LYS A 40 -7.39 -6.44 12.27
N THR A 41 -7.69 -7.35 11.35
CA THR A 41 -8.45 -8.56 11.63
C THR A 41 -7.65 -9.55 12.47
N ALA A 42 -8.32 -10.56 13.03
CA ALA A 42 -7.66 -11.67 13.71
C ALA A 42 -6.69 -12.43 12.78
N SER A 43 -7.03 -12.52 11.49
CA SER A 43 -6.17 -13.16 10.47
C SER A 43 -4.89 -12.37 10.25
N ASP A 44 -4.95 -11.04 10.18
CA ASP A 44 -3.78 -10.18 9.94
C ASP A 44 -2.74 -10.30 11.06
N ARG A 45 -3.20 -10.57 12.28
CA ARG A 45 -2.36 -10.79 13.46
C ARG A 45 -1.63 -12.13 13.46
N THR A 46 -2.02 -13.07 12.59
CA THR A 46 -1.31 -14.35 12.42
C THR A 46 -0.06 -14.23 11.56
N CYS A 47 0.08 -13.13 10.79
CA CYS A 47 1.27 -12.90 9.98
C CYS A 47 2.46 -12.47 10.87
N PRO A 48 3.57 -13.24 10.89
CA PRO A 48 4.70 -12.99 11.80
C PRO A 48 5.42 -11.66 11.53
N HIS A 49 5.35 -11.15 10.30
CA HIS A 49 5.95 -9.87 9.90
C HIS A 49 4.98 -8.69 9.99
N GLY A 50 3.71 -8.94 10.34
CA GLY A 50 2.69 -7.92 10.62
C GLY A 50 2.48 -6.89 9.52
N VAL A 51 1.54 -7.11 8.61
CA VAL A 51 1.15 -6.11 7.61
C VAL A 51 0.15 -5.09 8.20
N GLN A 52 0.12 -3.88 7.63
CA GLN A 52 -0.91 -2.87 7.90
C GLN A 52 -1.67 -2.60 6.61
N PHE A 53 -2.98 -2.82 6.63
CA PHE A 53 -3.87 -2.51 5.52
C PHE A 53 -4.41 -1.09 5.63
N TYR A 54 -4.76 -0.51 4.49
CA TYR A 54 -5.33 0.82 4.39
C TYR A 54 -6.53 0.83 3.44
N ASP A 55 -7.56 1.57 3.82
CA ASP A 55 -8.67 1.93 2.96
C ASP A 55 -8.35 3.23 2.21
N VAL A 56 -8.86 3.36 0.99
CA VAL A 56 -8.65 4.54 0.14
C VAL A 56 -9.87 5.44 0.22
N VAL A 57 -9.67 6.70 0.64
CA VAL A 57 -10.72 7.71 0.86
C VAL A 57 -10.67 8.87 -0.13
#